data_AF-A0A842TSD9-F1
#
_entry.id   AF-A0A842TSD9-F1
#
_cell.length_a   1.000
_cell.length_b   1.000
_cell.length_c   1.000
_cell.angle_alpha   90.00
_cell.angle_beta   90.00
_cell.angle_gamma   90.00
#
_symmetry.space_group_name_H-M   'P 1'
#
loop_
_entity.id
_entity.type
_entity.pdbx_description
1 polymer ?
#
loop_
_entity_poly.entity_id
_entity_poly.type
_entity_poly.pdbx_seq_one_letter_code
_entity_poly.pdbx_strand_id
1 'polypeptide(L)'
;MSKDKLYGAIILVIAALVLVWYTLFALVYGGLAGGDPGLMIDTWGWPPWLVNAIIFANLWNLDGLSWRWAVIAPLWIASVLILGIAMWIGYTMLTTPPPVPLEELEELGLEEEEEEED
;
A
#
# COMPACT_ATOMS: atom_id res chain seq x y z
N MET A 1 16.01 -9.03 -15.81
CA MET A 1 14.75 -8.31 -15.57
C MET A 1 14.75 -7.12 -16.51
N SER A 2 13.77 -7.00 -17.41
CA SER A 2 13.60 -5.78 -18.22
C SER A 2 13.43 -4.59 -17.26
N LYS A 3 13.98 -3.44 -17.62
CA LYS A 3 13.95 -2.23 -16.76
C LYS A 3 12.52 -1.88 -16.35
N ASP A 4 11.54 -2.22 -17.18
CA ASP A 4 10.11 -2.00 -16.98
C ASP A 4 9.54 -2.83 -15.81
N LYS A 5 9.96 -4.11 -15.69
CA LYS A 5 9.58 -4.94 -14.53
C LYS A 5 10.18 -4.42 -13.23
N LEU A 6 11.41 -3.89 -13.29
CA LEU A 6 12.10 -3.36 -12.10
C LEU A 6 11.34 -2.17 -11.52
N TYR A 7 10.82 -1.28 -12.37
CA TYR A 7 9.98 -0.16 -11.91
C TYR A 7 8.68 -0.65 -11.26
N GLY A 8 8.02 -1.66 -11.84
CA GLY A 8 6.84 -2.29 -11.24
C GLY A 8 7.12 -2.87 -9.85
N ALA A 9 8.25 -3.57 -9.68
CA ALA A 9 8.66 -4.10 -8.38
C ALA A 9 8.97 -3.01 -7.35
N ILE A 10 9.66 -1.94 -7.76
CA ILE A 10 9.99 -0.82 -6.87
C ILE A 10 8.71 -0.14 -6.37
N ILE A 11 7.75 0.13 -7.27
CA ILE A 11 6.47 0.73 -6.91
C ILE A 11 5.69 -0.17 -5.94
N LEU A 12 5.65 -1.47 -6.19
CA LEU A 12 4.97 -2.44 -5.31
C LEU A 12 5.57 -2.42 -3.90
N VAL A 13 6.90 -2.51 -3.79
CA VAL A 13 7.61 -2.53 -2.50
C VAL A 13 7.43 -1.20 -1.75
N ILE A 14 7.58 -0.07 -2.43
CA ILE A 14 7.42 1.26 -1.81
C ILE A 14 5.97 1.46 -1.37
N ALA A 15 4.98 1.13 -2.20
CA ALA A 15 3.58 1.26 -1.85
C ALA A 15 3.22 0.38 -0.64
N ALA A 16 3.74 -0.86 -0.59
CA ALA A 16 3.56 -1.75 0.55
C ALA A 16 4.21 -1.18 1.82
N LEU A 17 5.45 -0.69 1.75
CA LEU A 17 6.14 -0.09 2.89
C LEU A 17 5.41 1.15 3.41
N VAL A 18 4.99 2.04 2.50
CA VAL A 18 4.23 3.25 2.85
C VAL A 18 2.88 2.88 3.45
N LEU A 19 2.18 1.89 2.90
CA LEU A 19 0.89 1.43 3.42
C LEU A 19 1.03 0.82 4.82
N VAL A 20 2.05 -0.02 5.04
CA VAL A 20 2.32 -0.60 6.36
C VAL A 20 2.68 0.48 7.35
N TRP A 21 3.60 1.38 7.01
CA TRP A 21 3.98 2.51 7.86
C TRP A 21 2.79 3.40 8.19
N TYR A 22 2.03 3.81 7.17
CA TYR A 22 0.86 4.67 7.33
C TYR A 22 -0.25 3.99 8.11
N THR A 23 -0.49 2.70 7.92
CA THR A 23 -1.50 1.95 8.67
C THR A 23 -1.10 1.77 10.12
N LEU A 24 0.15 1.38 10.39
CA LEU A 24 0.68 1.33 11.76
C LEU A 24 0.59 2.71 12.41
N PHE A 25 0.93 3.77 11.68
CA PHE A 25 0.90 5.12 12.21
C PHE A 25 -0.54 5.62 12.47
N ALA A 26 -1.44 5.54 11.49
CA ALA A 26 -2.82 6.01 11.61
C ALA A 26 -3.60 5.22 12.68
N LEU A 27 -3.37 3.91 12.77
CA LEU A 27 -4.11 3.03 13.67
C LEU A 27 -3.55 3.08 15.10
N VAL A 28 -2.22 3.07 15.27
CA VAL A 28 -1.59 3.22 16.59
C VAL A 28 -1.78 4.62 17.14
N TYR A 29 -1.54 5.68 16.35
CA TYR A 29 -1.54 7.04 16.89
C TYR A 29 -2.86 7.76 16.73
N GLY A 30 -3.49 7.68 15.55
CA GLY A 30 -4.79 8.32 15.33
C GLY A 30 -5.92 7.65 16.09
N GLY A 31 -5.89 6.33 16.18
CA GLY A 31 -6.93 5.51 16.78
C GLY A 31 -6.67 5.09 18.23
N LEU A 32 -5.59 4.34 18.45
CA LEU A 32 -5.32 3.64 19.72
C LEU A 32 -4.63 4.49 20.79
N ALA A 33 -3.79 5.45 20.40
CA ALA A 33 -3.13 6.40 21.31
C ALA A 33 -4.01 7.63 21.60
N GLY A 34 -5.31 7.57 21.27
CA GLY A 34 -6.25 8.67 21.46
C GLY A 34 -5.92 9.93 20.64
N GLY A 35 -4.98 9.85 19.70
CA GLY A 35 -4.44 10.98 18.93
C GLY A 35 -3.72 12.02 19.77
N ASP A 36 -3.07 11.62 20.85
CA ASP A 36 -2.15 12.48 21.58
C ASP A 36 -0.84 12.67 20.78
N PRO A 37 -0.60 13.84 20.18
CA PRO A 37 0.65 14.11 19.46
C PRO A 37 1.87 14.15 20.40
N GLY A 38 1.68 14.25 21.73
CA GLY A 38 2.74 14.16 22.72
C GLY A 38 3.46 12.82 22.70
N LEU A 39 2.75 11.72 22.41
CA LEU A 39 3.38 10.41 22.24
C LEU A 39 4.34 10.35 21.03
N MET A 40 4.15 11.14 19.97
CA MET A 40 5.12 11.22 18.88
C MET A 40 6.39 12.00 19.25
N ILE A 41 6.24 13.04 20.06
CA ILE A 41 7.34 13.91 20.46
C ILE A 41 8.15 13.24 21.58
N ASP A 42 7.48 12.55 22.51
CA ASP A 42 8.10 11.95 23.69
C ASP A 42 8.69 10.55 23.43
N THR A 43 8.30 9.88 22.35
CA THR A 43 8.85 8.55 21.99
C THR A 43 10.31 8.57 21.56
N TRP A 44 10.86 9.74 21.19
CA TRP A 44 12.26 9.88 20.80
C TRP A 44 13.25 9.84 21.97
N GLY A 45 12.77 9.98 23.23
CA GLY A 45 13.60 9.99 24.44
C GLY A 45 13.22 8.94 25.49
N TRP A 46 12.12 8.22 25.28
CA TRP A 46 11.61 7.25 26.25
C TRP A 46 12.05 5.81 25.94
N PRO A 47 12.26 4.96 26.96
CA PRO A 47 12.57 3.57 26.74
C PRO A 47 11.44 2.86 25.95
N PRO A 48 11.74 2.10 24.90
CA PRO A 48 10.73 1.47 24.05
C PRO A 48 9.72 0.58 24.80
N TRP A 49 10.14 -0.06 25.90
CA TRP A 49 9.26 -0.90 26.72
C TRP A 49 8.18 -0.11 27.47
N LEU A 50 8.47 1.14 27.85
CA LEU A 50 7.55 2.04 28.55
C LEU A 50 6.46 2.55 27.59
N VAL A 51 6.89 2.96 26.39
CA VAL A 51 5.99 3.34 25.29
C VAL A 51 5.05 2.19 24.94
N ASN A 52 5.58 0.98 24.76
CA ASN A 52 4.78 -0.19 24.45
C ASN A 52 3.79 -0.54 25.58
N ALA A 53 4.18 -0.39 26.85
CA ALA A 53 3.29 -0.61 27.99
C ALA A 53 2.13 0.41 28.03
N ILE A 54 2.37 1.68 27.72
CA ILE A 54 1.34 2.72 27.64
C ILE A 54 0.37 2.43 26.48
N ILE A 55 0.89 2.06 25.30
CA ILE A 55 0.06 1.69 24.15
C ILE A 55 -0.77 0.43 24.47
N PHE A 56 -0.17 -0.59 25.08
CA PHE A 56 -0.90 -1.81 25.51
C PHE A 56 -1.97 -1.52 26.57
N ALA A 57 -1.70 -0.63 27.51
CA ALA A 57 -2.68 -0.21 28.51
C ALA A 57 -3.86 0.53 27.86
N ASN A 58 -3.61 1.35 26.84
CA ASN A 58 -4.64 2.07 26.10
C ASN A 58 -5.37 1.21 25.05
N LEU A 59 -4.78 0.09 24.61
CA LEU A 59 -5.40 -0.87 23.68
C LEU A 59 -6.72 -1.44 24.21
N TRP A 60 -6.85 -1.53 25.53
CA TRP A 60 -8.06 -2.01 26.21
C TRP A 60 -9.03 -0.90 26.64
N ASN A 61 -8.70 0.38 26.43
CA ASN A 61 -9.61 1.48 26.68
C ASN A 61 -10.60 1.64 25.51
N LEU A 62 -11.90 1.55 25.81
CA LEU A 62 -13.02 1.72 24.86
C LEU A 62 -13.18 3.15 24.31
N ASP A 63 -12.27 4.08 24.63
CA ASP A 63 -12.18 5.42 24.03
C ASP A 63 -11.78 5.39 22.54
N GLY A 64 -11.48 4.21 22.00
CA GLY A 64 -11.28 3.95 20.58
C GLY A 64 -12.49 4.24 19.68
N LEU A 65 -13.60 4.77 20.20
CA LEU A 65 -14.72 5.31 19.41
C LEU A 65 -14.89 6.83 19.59
N SER A 66 -13.77 7.54 19.73
CA SER A 66 -13.76 9.00 19.73
C SER A 66 -14.22 9.56 18.37
N TRP A 67 -14.82 10.76 18.38
CA TRP A 67 -15.25 11.49 17.17
C TRP A 67 -14.16 11.64 16.11
N ARG A 68 -12.89 11.51 16.51
CA ARG A 68 -11.70 11.57 15.65
C ARG A 68 -11.73 10.46 14.60
N TRP A 69 -12.31 9.30 14.89
CA TRP A 69 -12.49 8.23 13.93
C TRP A 69 -13.39 8.62 12.75
N ALA A 70 -14.31 9.57 12.92
CA ALA A 70 -15.10 10.10 11.80
C ALA A 70 -14.24 10.82 10.75
N VAL A 71 -13.06 11.31 11.13
CA VAL A 71 -12.09 11.96 10.22
C VAL A 71 -10.99 10.98 9.80
N ILE A 72 -10.47 10.19 10.74
CA ILE A 72 -9.35 9.28 10.50
C ILE A 72 -9.76 8.10 9.64
N ALA A 73 -10.93 7.50 9.88
CA ALA A 73 -11.40 6.35 9.12
C ALA A 73 -11.52 6.64 7.61
N PRO A 74 -12.20 7.71 7.14
CA PRO A 74 -12.28 7.98 5.71
C PRO A 74 -10.92 8.32 5.08
N LEU A 75 -10.05 9.05 5.78
CA LEU A 75 -8.69 9.31 5.30
C LEU A 75 -7.86 8.03 5.17
N TRP A 76 -7.98 7.14 6.16
CA TRP A 76 -7.29 5.86 6.16
C TRP A 76 -7.79 4.96 5.03
N ILE A 77 -9.11 4.84 4.87
CA ILE A 77 -9.73 4.08 3.77
C ILE A 77 -9.29 4.62 2.40
N ALA A 78 -9.30 5.95 2.21
CA ALA A 78 -8.85 6.58 0.97
C ALA A 78 -7.37 6.26 0.68
N SER A 79 -6.51 6.33 1.69
CA SER A 79 -5.09 6.01 1.55
C SER A 79 -4.86 4.53 1.20
N VAL A 80 -5.58 3.62 1.86
CA VAL A 80 -5.53 2.18 1.56
C VAL A 80 -6.01 1.89 0.14
N LEU A 81 -7.06 2.57 -0.33
CA LEU A 81 -7.54 2.44 -1.71
C LEU A 81 -6.49 2.87 -2.74
N ILE A 82 -5.90 4.06 -2.56
CA ILE A 82 -4.90 4.60 -3.48
C ILE A 82 -3.65 3.71 -3.53
N LEU A 83 -3.13 3.31 -2.37
CA LEU A 83 -1.95 2.45 -2.29
C LEU A 83 -2.26 1.01 -2.73
N GLY A 84 -3.48 0.53 -2.54
CA GLY A 84 -3.97 -0.73 -3.09
C GLY A 84 -3.93 -0.73 -4.62
N ILE A 85 -4.39 0.34 -5.25
CA ILE A 85 -4.30 0.52 -6.71
C ILE A 85 -2.82 0.58 -7.14
N ALA A 86 -1.96 1.30 -6.43
CA ALA A 86 -0.53 1.36 -6.75
C ALA A 86 0.16 -0.01 -6.65
N MET A 87 -0.19 -0.81 -5.62
CA MET A 87 0.29 -2.19 -5.50
C MET A 87 -0.25 -3.09 -6.61
N TRP A 88 -1.51 -2.93 -7.00
CA TRP A 88 -2.10 -3.66 -8.11
C TRP A 88 -1.39 -3.35 -9.44
N ILE A 89 -1.09 -2.08 -9.72
CA ILE A 89 -0.33 -1.67 -10.91
C ILE A 89 1.10 -2.25 -10.87
N GLY A 90 1.78 -2.16 -9.73
CA GLY A 90 3.11 -2.76 -9.56
C GLY A 90 3.10 -4.27 -9.79
N TYR A 91 2.03 -4.95 -9.36
CA TYR A 91 1.83 -6.38 -9.56
C TYR A 91 1.59 -6.72 -11.03
N THR A 92 0.70 -6.01 -11.73
CA THR A 92 0.42 -6.28 -13.14
C THR A 92 1.64 -6.05 -14.03
N MET A 93 2.46 -5.02 -13.76
CA MET A 93 3.72 -4.78 -14.49
C MET A 93 4.77 -5.88 -14.27
N LEU A 94 4.75 -6.57 -13.13
CA LEU A 94 5.64 -7.70 -12.89
C LEU A 94 5.21 -8.95 -13.67
N THR A 95 3.89 -9.17 -13.73
CA THR A 95 3.30 -10.36 -14.33
C THR A 95 3.07 -10.26 -15.83
N THR A 96 3.17 -9.07 -16.44
CA THR A 96 3.09 -8.94 -17.90
C THR A 96 4.32 -9.55 -18.58
N PRO A 97 4.15 -10.50 -19.52
CA PRO A 97 5.24 -10.92 -20.40
C PRO A 97 5.66 -9.72 -21.28
N PRO A 98 6.95 -9.61 -21.64
CA PRO A 98 7.39 -8.58 -22.58
C PRO A 98 6.55 -8.69 -23.86
N PRO A 99 6.16 -7.56 -24.49
CA PRO A 99 5.41 -7.59 -25.73
C PRO A 99 6.19 -8.41 -26.75
N VAL A 100 5.47 -9.28 -27.45
CA VAL A 100 5.99 -10.12 -28.53
C VAL A 100 6.70 -9.22 -29.56
N PRO A 101 7.84 -9.63 -30.14
CA PRO A 101 8.49 -8.86 -31.20
C PRO A 101 7.49 -8.55 -32.31
N LEU A 102 7.51 -7.33 -32.85
CA LEU A 102 6.53 -6.88 -33.84
C LEU A 102 6.45 -7.79 -35.07
N GLU A 103 7.54 -8.48 -35.42
CA GLU A 103 7.62 -9.44 -36.53
C GLU A 103 6.73 -10.67 -36.32
N GLU A 104 6.69 -11.25 -35.10
CA GLU A 104 5.82 -12.38 -34.77
C GLU A 104 4.34 -11.94 -34.64
N LEU A 105 4.08 -10.67 -34.31
CA LEU A 105 2.73 -10.09 -34.27
C LEU A 105 2.17 -9.76 -35.66
N GLU A 106 3.03 -9.35 -36.59
CA GLU A 106 2.68 -9.16 -38.01
C GLU A 106 2.39 -10.51 -38.67
N GLU A 107 3.21 -11.53 -38.40
CA GLU A 107 2.99 -12.91 -38.91
C GLU A 107 1.69 -13.52 -38.34
N LEU A 108 1.42 -13.39 -37.03
CA LEU A 108 0.14 -13.82 -36.42
C LEU A 108 -1.08 -13.07 -36.97
N GLY A 109 -0.95 -11.76 -37.22
CA GLY A 109 -2.05 -10.96 -37.79
C GLY A 109 -2.34 -11.30 -39.25
N LEU A 110 -1.32 -11.75 -40.00
CA LEU A 110 -1.48 -12.23 -41.37
C LEU A 110 -2.03 -13.66 -41.42
N GLU A 111 -1.61 -14.54 -40.51
CA GLU A 111 -2.17 -15.91 -40.39
C GLU A 111 -3.66 -15.90 -39.99
N GLU A 112 -4.08 -15.00 -39.07
CA GLU A 112 -5.49 -14.83 -38.72
C GLU A 112 -6.33 -14.24 -39.87
N GLU A 113 -5.77 -13.32 -40.68
CA GLU A 113 -6.45 -12.82 -41.89
C GLU A 113 -6.59 -13.90 -42.98
N GLU A 114 -5.59 -14.77 -43.15
CA GLU A 114 -5.67 -15.90 -44.10
C GLU A 114 -6.67 -16.98 -43.66
N GLU A 115 -6.79 -17.28 -42.36
CA GLU A 115 -7.80 -18.23 -41.84
C GLU A 115 -9.25 -17.72 -41.91
N GLU A 116 -9.48 -16.40 -41.90
CA GLU A 116 -10.83 -15.82 -42.07
C GLU A 116 -11.29 -15.74 -43.53
N GLU A 117 -10.37 -15.83 -44.50
CA GLU A 117 -10.66 -15.78 -45.94
C GLU A 117 -10.93 -17.16 -46.60
N ASP A 118 -10.66 -18.28 -45.90
CA ASP A 118 -10.93 -19.67 -46.34
C ASP A 118 -12.24 -20.28 -45.78
#